data_AF-A0A484IAE1-F1
#
_entry.id   AF-A0A484IAE1-F1
#
_cell.length_a   1.000
_cell.length_b   1.000
_cell.length_c   1.000
_cell.angle_alpha   90.00
_cell.angle_beta   90.00
_cell.angle_gamma   90.00
#
_symmetry.space_group_name_H-M   'P 1'
#
loop_
_entity.id
_entity.type
_entity.pdbx_description
1 polymer ?
#
loop_
_entity_poly.entity_id
_entity_poly.type
_entity_poly.pdbx_seq_one_letter_code
_entity_poly.pdbx_strand_id
1 'polypeptide(L)'
;MESNAINPHRNGISNLVVHLYTMNASNPKKEFWTIDEIFNELYPNVKTSEKSKIVSTLRTNLEWIKSKKALEIKNKKSVKPIGFRLSSLIDELYNTK
;
A
#
# COMPACT_ATOMS: atom_id res chain seq x y z
N MET A 1 -19.58 -18.18 -4.21
CA MET A 1 -18.51 -17.52 -3.44
C MET A 1 -18.60 -16.04 -3.73
N GLU A 2 -19.15 -15.26 -2.82
CA GLU A 2 -19.18 -13.79 -2.96
C GLU A 2 -17.75 -13.29 -2.99
N SER A 3 -17.39 -12.53 -4.04
CA SER A 3 -16.17 -11.75 -3.99
C SER A 3 -16.34 -10.78 -2.83
N ASN A 4 -15.60 -10.96 -1.74
CA ASN A 4 -15.38 -9.91 -0.77
C ASN A 4 -14.59 -8.82 -1.48
N ALA A 5 -15.29 -8.02 -2.29
CA ALA A 5 -14.73 -6.93 -3.02
C ALA A 5 -14.05 -6.03 -2.00
N ILE A 6 -12.74 -5.86 -2.16
CA ILE A 6 -11.93 -5.04 -1.28
C ILE A 6 -12.51 -3.62 -1.36
N ASN A 7 -13.18 -3.17 -0.30
CA ASN A 7 -13.70 -1.81 -0.20
C ASN A 7 -12.52 -0.90 0.21
N PRO A 8 -12.02 -0.04 -0.70
CA PRO A 8 -10.83 0.73 -0.43
C PRO A 8 -11.01 1.78 0.69
N HIS A 9 -12.23 2.25 0.93
CA HIS A 9 -12.54 3.21 1.98
C HIS A 9 -12.58 2.57 3.38
N ARG A 10 -12.92 1.27 3.48
CA ARG A 10 -13.00 0.57 4.76
C ARG A 10 -11.71 -0.13 5.17
N ASN A 11 -10.84 -0.45 4.21
CA ASN A 11 -9.62 -1.23 4.44
C ASN A 11 -8.35 -0.39 4.61
N GLY A 12 -8.46 0.95 4.68
CA GLY A 12 -7.31 1.84 4.81
C GLY A 12 -6.45 1.94 3.54
N ILE A 13 -7.01 1.58 2.38
CA ILE A 13 -6.27 1.57 1.11
C ILE A 13 -5.94 2.98 0.65
N SER A 14 -6.87 3.94 0.79
CA SER A 14 -6.60 5.33 0.41
C SER A 14 -5.39 5.91 1.15
N ASN A 15 -5.31 5.67 2.47
CA ASN A 15 -4.16 6.08 3.27
C ASN A 15 -2.87 5.37 2.82
N LEU A 16 -2.94 4.06 2.55
CA LEU A 16 -1.78 3.31 2.05
C LEU A 16 -1.28 3.84 0.70
N VAL A 17 -2.18 4.13 -0.26
CA VAL A 17 -1.79 4.66 -1.58
C VAL A 17 -1.11 6.02 -1.45
N VAL A 18 -1.69 6.94 -0.67
CA VAL A 18 -1.11 8.27 -0.40
C VAL A 18 0.27 8.14 0.24
N HIS A 19 0.40 7.23 1.21
CA HIS A 19 1.65 7.01 1.90
C HIS A 19 2.73 6.43 0.97
N LEU A 20 2.40 5.39 0.17
CA LEU A 20 3.33 4.83 -0.80
C LEU A 20 3.78 5.86 -1.85
N TYR A 21 2.87 6.72 -2.29
CA TYR A 21 3.21 7.83 -3.17
C TYR A 21 4.20 8.81 -2.50
N THR A 22 3.92 9.17 -1.25
CA THR A 22 4.77 10.08 -0.46
C THR A 22 6.16 9.51 -0.20
N MET A 23 6.26 8.22 0.13
CA MET A 23 7.52 7.50 0.30
C MET A 23 8.34 7.51 -1.00
N ASN A 24 7.69 7.22 -2.13
CA ASN A 24 8.34 7.23 -3.44
C ASN A 24 8.79 8.64 -3.86
N ALA A 25 7.98 9.66 -3.59
CA ALA A 25 8.31 11.06 -3.89
C ALA A 25 9.46 11.59 -3.02
N SER A 26 9.50 11.19 -1.73
CA SER A 26 10.52 11.62 -0.77
C SER A 26 11.88 10.95 -1.00
N ASN A 27 11.90 9.76 -1.59
CA ASN A 27 13.14 9.04 -1.92
C ASN A 27 13.09 8.44 -3.33
N PRO A 28 13.18 9.26 -4.38
CA PRO A 28 12.99 8.82 -5.77
C PRO A 28 14.11 7.92 -6.28
N LYS A 29 15.26 7.87 -5.59
CA LYS A 29 16.38 6.96 -5.91
C LYS A 29 16.16 5.56 -5.38
N LYS A 30 15.27 5.37 -4.41
CA LYS A 30 14.98 4.06 -3.83
C LYS A 30 13.92 3.35 -4.66
N GLU A 31 14.37 2.31 -5.37
CA GLU A 31 13.48 1.57 -6.27
C GLU A 31 12.50 0.63 -5.55
N PHE A 32 12.89 0.06 -4.41
CA PHE A 32 12.12 -0.98 -3.75
C PHE A 32 12.00 -0.72 -2.25
N TRP A 33 10.83 -1.04 -1.71
CA TRP A 33 10.49 -0.95 -0.30
C TRP A 33 10.06 -2.32 0.22
N THR A 34 10.55 -2.67 1.39
CA THR A 34 10.12 -3.89 2.07
C THR A 34 8.80 -3.68 2.79
N ILE A 35 8.04 -4.75 2.99
CA ILE A 35 6.79 -4.70 3.76
C ILE A 35 7.05 -4.22 5.20
N ASP A 36 8.20 -4.60 5.79
CA ASP A 36 8.58 -4.14 7.13
C ASP A 36 8.89 -2.63 7.16
N GLU A 37 9.55 -2.08 6.14
CA GLU A 37 9.76 -0.63 6.04
C GLU A 37 8.42 0.11 5.89
N ILE A 38 7.54 -0.35 5.00
CA ILE A 38 6.21 0.25 4.82
C ILE A 38 5.41 0.17 6.13
N PHE A 39 5.49 -0.95 6.84
CA PHE A 39 4.84 -1.12 8.15
C PHE A 39 5.39 -0.13 9.18
N ASN A 40 6.72 -0.03 9.31
CA ASN A 40 7.36 0.85 10.29
C ASN A 40 7.04 2.33 10.04
N GLU A 41 6.95 2.74 8.77
CA GLU A 41 6.58 4.11 8.39
C GLU A 41 5.09 4.41 8.68
N LEU A 42 4.18 3.47 8.41
CA LEU A 42 2.74 3.63 8.67
C LEU A 42 2.36 3.50 10.15
N TYR A 43 3.09 2.68 10.89
CA TYR A 43 2.73 2.24 12.24
C TYR A 43 3.91 2.34 13.23
N PRO A 44 4.56 3.52 13.36
CA PRO A 44 5.80 3.65 14.12
C PRO A 44 5.66 3.32 15.62
N ASN A 45 4.45 3.45 16.16
CA ASN A 45 4.17 3.28 17.60
C ASN A 45 3.44 1.97 17.93
N VAL A 46 3.23 1.09 16.95
CA VAL A 46 2.47 -0.15 17.16
C VAL A 46 3.32 -1.19 17.89
N LYS A 47 2.72 -1.86 18.89
CA LYS A 47 3.37 -2.93 19.64
C LYS A 47 3.60 -4.15 18.75
N THR A 48 4.71 -4.85 18.98
CA THR A 48 5.10 -6.07 18.25
C THR A 48 4.01 -7.15 18.22
N SER A 49 3.19 -7.24 19.27
CA SER A 49 2.07 -8.19 19.37
C SER A 49 0.99 -8.00 18.30
N GLU A 50 0.82 -6.79 17.76
CA GLU A 50 -0.19 -6.48 16.75
C GLU A 50 0.37 -6.50 15.32
N LYS A 51 1.71 -6.51 15.20
CA LYS A 51 2.42 -6.47 13.91
C LYS A 51 1.97 -7.57 12.95
N SER A 52 1.80 -8.80 13.44
CA SER A 52 1.36 -9.94 12.62
C SER A 52 0.02 -9.67 11.92
N LYS A 53 -0.98 -9.18 12.68
CA LYS A 53 -2.32 -8.89 12.15
C LYS A 53 -2.28 -7.74 11.14
N ILE A 54 -1.54 -6.67 11.46
CA ILE A 54 -1.43 -5.49 10.59
C ILE A 54 -0.67 -5.81 9.31
N VAL A 55 0.42 -6.57 9.39
CA VAL A 55 1.18 -7.02 8.20
C VAL A 55 0.30 -7.88 7.28
N SER A 56 -0.59 -8.71 7.84
CA SER A 56 -1.56 -9.46 7.05
C SER A 56 -2.49 -8.54 6.26
N THR A 57 -3.09 -7.54 6.92
CA THR A 57 -3.94 -6.53 6.27
C THR A 57 -3.16 -5.72 5.22
N LEU A 58 -1.94 -5.28 5.55
CA LEU A 58 -1.06 -4.54 4.65
C LEU A 58 -0.78 -5.34 3.36
N ARG A 59 -0.52 -6.65 3.49
CA ARG A 59 -0.32 -7.53 2.32
C ARG A 59 -1.54 -7.59 1.42
N THR A 60 -2.73 -7.76 2.00
CA THR A 60 -3.99 -7.77 1.25
C THR A 60 -4.18 -6.47 0.47
N ASN A 61 -3.91 -5.33 1.12
CA ASN A 61 -4.02 -4.02 0.49
C ASN A 61 -2.98 -3.84 -0.63
N LEU A 62 -1.73 -4.26 -0.43
CA LEU A 62 -0.69 -4.20 -1.45
C LEU A 62 -1.01 -5.07 -2.67
N GLU A 63 -1.56 -6.27 -2.47
CA GLU A 63 -2.02 -7.13 -3.58
C GLU A 63 -3.20 -6.50 -4.34
N TRP A 64 -4.10 -5.79 -3.64
CA TRP A 64 -5.13 -5.02 -4.33
C TRP A 64 -4.55 -3.90 -5.19
N ILE A 65 -3.63 -3.10 -4.66
CA ILE A 65 -2.98 -2.01 -5.41
C ILE A 65 -2.18 -2.58 -6.60
N LYS A 66 -1.55 -3.75 -6.43
CA LYS A 66 -0.91 -4.49 -7.52
C LYS A 66 -1.91 -4.90 -8.59
N SER A 67 -3.11 -5.36 -8.22
CA SER A 67 -4.17 -5.73 -9.19
C SER A 67 -4.59 -4.55 -10.06
N LYS A 68 -4.45 -3.32 -9.54
CA LYS A 68 -4.63 -2.06 -10.25
C LYS A 68 -3.40 -1.63 -11.08
N LYS A 69 -2.36 -2.46 -11.13
CA LYS A 69 -1.09 -2.24 -11.84
C LYS A 69 -0.35 -0.97 -11.38
N ALA A 70 -0.49 -0.60 -10.10
CA ALA A 70 0.16 0.60 -9.56
C ALA A 70 1.48 0.33 -8.81
N LEU A 71 1.87 -0.93 -8.69
CA LEU A 71 3.14 -1.33 -8.11
C LEU A 71 3.63 -2.65 -8.69
N GLU A 72 4.95 -2.83 -8.67
CA GLU A 72 5.61 -4.08 -9.04
C GLU A 72 5.99 -4.86 -7.79
N ILE A 73 5.72 -6.16 -7.77
CA ILE A 73 6.11 -7.06 -6.67
C ILE A 73 7.12 -8.06 -7.21
N LYS A 74 8.39 -7.91 -6.84
CA LYS A 74 9.46 -8.83 -7.24
C LYS A 74 9.47 -10.12 -6.41
N ASN A 75 9.06 -10.03 -5.15
CA ASN A 75 8.93 -11.16 -4.22
C ASN A 75 7.91 -10.83 -3.12
N LYS A 76 7.57 -11.81 -2.27
CA LYS A 76 6.56 -11.63 -1.19
C LYS A 76 6.90 -10.56 -0.14
N LYS A 77 8.05 -9.89 -0.22
CA LYS A 77 8.54 -8.94 0.78
C LYS A 77 8.88 -7.57 0.22
N SER A 78 8.98 -7.40 -1.10
CA SER A 78 9.53 -6.21 -1.73
C SER A 78 8.59 -5.67 -2.82
N VAL A 79 8.38 -4.37 -2.76
CA VAL A 79 7.41 -3.63 -3.58
C VAL A 79 8.10 -2.42 -4.19
N LYS A 80 7.94 -2.22 -5.51
CA LYS A 80 8.34 -1.00 -6.22
C LYS A 80 7.08 -0.17 -6.55
N PRO A 81 6.84 0.92 -5.83
CA PRO A 81 5.74 1.84 -6.10
C PRO A 81 5.95 2.50 -7.47
N ILE A 82 4.92 2.54 -8.34
CA ILE A 82 4.99 3.29 -9.61
C ILE A 82 4.31 4.64 -9.39
N GLY A 83 5.08 5.69 -9.08
CA GLY A 83 4.56 7.01 -8.69
C GLY A 83 3.42 7.56 -9.55
N PHE A 84 3.56 7.53 -10.88
CA PHE A 84 2.50 7.98 -11.81
C PHE A 84 1.17 7.20 -11.63
N ARG A 85 1.25 5.88 -11.52
CA ARG A 85 0.06 5.02 -11.34
C ARG A 85 -0.57 5.21 -9.95
N LEU A 86 0.25 5.46 -8.93
CA LEU A 86 -0.22 5.74 -7.58
C LEU A 86 -0.95 7.07 -7.51
N SER A 87 -0.46 8.11 -8.19
CA SER A 87 -1.17 9.40 -8.30
C SER A 87 -2.58 9.20 -8.87
N SER A 88 -2.72 8.45 -9.97
CA SER A 88 -4.03 8.19 -10.56
C SER A 88 -4.97 7.42 -9.62
N LEU A 89 -4.44 6.56 -8.76
CA LEU A 89 -5.24 5.88 -7.74
C LEU A 89 -5.69 6.82 -6.62
N ILE A 90 -4.89 7.82 -6.25
CA ILE A 90 -5.34 8.87 -5.31
C ILE A 90 -6.54 9.59 -5.93
N ASP A 91 -6.45 10.00 -7.20
CA ASP A 91 -7.56 10.65 -7.88
C ASP A 91 -8.81 9.75 -7.95
N GLU A 92 -8.66 8.46 -8.29
CA GLU A 92 -9.78 7.48 -8.32
C GLU A 92 -10.45 7.35 -6.95
N LEU A 93 -9.67 7.27 -5.88
CA LEU A 93 -10.15 7.02 -4.52
C LEU A 93 -10.76 8.24 -3.84
N TYR A 94 -10.39 9.46 -4.24
CA TYR A 94 -10.86 10.70 -3.62
C TYR A 94 -11.88 11.47 -4.48
N ASN A 95 -11.98 11.18 -5.78
CA ASN A 95 -12.94 11.83 -6.68
C ASN A 95 -14.16 10.96 -7.04
N THR A 96 -14.28 9.76 -6.49
CA THR A 96 -15.50 8.95 -6.57
C THR A 96 -16.57 9.55 -5.66
N LYS A 97 -17.39 10.45 -6.22
CA LYS A 97 -18.66 10.93 -5.64
C LYS A 97 -19.82 10.03 -6.02
#